data_AF-A0A8F4Q927-F1
#
_entry.id   AF-A0A8F4Q927-F1
#
_cell.length_a   1.000
_cell.length_b   1.000
_cell.length_c   1.000
_cell.angle_alpha   90.00
_cell.angle_beta   90.00
_cell.angle_gamma   90.00
#
_symmetry.space_group_name_H-M   'P 1'
#
loop_
_entity.id
_entity.type
_entity.pdbx_description
1 polymer ?
#
loop_
_entity_poly.entity_id
_entity_poly.type
_entity_poly.pdbx_seq_one_letter_code
_entity_poly.pdbx_strand_id
1 'polypeptide(L)'
;KNALILYDQLKKQCREMGHTYEDQDELARFVSKDMSIEHAWQSLEFLKDQNVVIREKKLVFLPHLYKSEKDIAMYIGGLLSNQSWQLDVDVRKILNISETSREMVDNKMNVTQAHEMEHLKENSPDNHNCENHFPEKEVASMSGTQSKAEVDLDQVIAMEKICSNPVTIISGKGGSGKSTIVSCLFRHLKQMEKEVEAASKDFEEDLDASEEWNTFDHHWESDNMYTKRFLNVLFTAPTGRAASLLSEKTK
;
A
#
# COMPACT_ATOMS: atom_id res chain seq x y z
N LYS A 1 20.59 -16.21 38.44
CA LYS A 1 19.56 -15.24 38.93
C LYS A 1 19.59 -13.95 38.11
N ASN A 2 20.70 -13.20 38.10
CA ASN A 2 20.82 -11.91 37.40
C ASN A 2 20.54 -12.02 35.88
N ALA A 3 21.11 -13.04 35.20
CA ALA A 3 20.82 -13.31 33.79
C ALA A 3 19.33 -13.53 33.47
N LEU A 4 18.57 -14.15 34.39
CA LEU A 4 17.13 -14.34 34.19
C LEU A 4 16.37 -13.03 34.31
N ILE A 5 16.73 -12.17 35.26
CA ILE A 5 16.12 -10.84 35.45
C ILE A 5 16.39 -9.97 34.21
N LEU A 6 17.62 -9.96 33.71
CA LEU A 6 18.00 -9.21 32.51
C LEU A 6 17.22 -9.69 31.28
N TYR A 7 17.12 -11.01 31.11
CA TYR A 7 16.40 -11.61 29.98
C TYR A 7 14.89 -11.38 30.04
N ASP A 8 14.28 -11.46 31.24
CA ASP A 8 12.87 -11.16 31.44
C ASP A 8 12.57 -9.68 31.13
N GLN A 9 13.46 -8.78 31.55
CA GLN A 9 13.34 -7.36 31.23
C GLN A 9 13.44 -7.10 29.72
N LEU A 10 14.37 -7.74 29.02
CA LEU A 10 14.47 -7.65 27.55
C LEU A 10 13.17 -8.14 26.88
N LYS A 11 12.65 -9.31 27.29
CA LYS A 11 11.37 -9.83 26.79
C LYS A 11 10.22 -8.88 27.02
N LYS A 12 10.17 -8.28 28.21
CA LYS A 12 9.13 -7.32 28.58
C LYS A 12 9.13 -6.13 27.65
N GLN A 13 10.30 -5.54 27.37
CA GLN A 13 10.39 -4.43 26.42
C GLN A 13 9.91 -4.83 25.02
N CYS A 14 10.35 -5.98 24.52
CA CYS A 14 9.91 -6.46 23.20
C CYS A 14 8.39 -6.69 23.13
N ARG A 15 7.80 -7.25 24.19
CA ARG A 15 6.38 -7.62 24.22
C ARG A 15 5.46 -6.43 24.46
N GLU A 16 5.83 -5.54 25.39
CA GLU A 16 4.96 -4.44 25.83
C GLU A 16 5.13 -3.18 25.00
N MET A 17 6.38 -2.87 24.59
CA MET A 17 6.70 -1.65 23.83
C MET A 17 6.85 -1.91 22.33
N GLY A 18 6.88 -3.19 21.90
CA GLY A 18 7.05 -3.56 20.50
C GLY A 18 8.47 -3.38 19.97
N HIS A 19 9.47 -3.26 20.85
CA HIS A 19 10.87 -3.13 20.45
C HIS A 19 11.41 -4.43 19.85
N THR A 20 12.23 -4.35 18.80
CA THR A 20 12.91 -5.52 18.21
C THR A 20 14.25 -5.83 18.86
N TYR A 21 14.84 -4.83 19.52
CA TYR A 21 16.09 -4.89 20.26
C TYR A 21 16.09 -3.88 21.40
N GLU A 22 17.06 -4.00 22.29
CA GLU A 22 17.39 -2.97 23.29
C GLU A 22 18.83 -2.55 23.20
N ASP A 23 19.10 -1.28 23.54
CA ASP A 23 20.48 -0.86 23.78
C ASP A 23 20.98 -1.44 25.10
N GLN A 24 22.21 -1.95 25.10
CA GLN A 24 22.88 -2.53 26.26
C GLN A 24 22.85 -1.61 27.48
N ASP A 25 23.11 -0.32 27.29
CA ASP A 25 23.23 0.64 28.39
C ASP A 25 21.84 0.95 28.97
N GLU A 26 20.82 1.05 28.12
CA GLU A 26 19.42 1.19 28.56
C GLU A 26 18.91 -0.08 29.27
N LEU A 27 19.25 -1.26 28.75
CA LEU A 27 18.89 -2.52 29.39
C LEU A 27 19.50 -2.65 30.79
N ALA A 28 20.76 -2.22 30.96
CA ALA A 28 21.41 -2.16 32.27
C ALA A 28 20.72 -1.14 33.20
N ARG A 29 20.27 0.01 32.68
CA ARG A 29 19.50 0.98 33.47
C ARG A 29 18.17 0.41 33.94
N PHE A 30 17.47 -0.35 33.10
CA PHE A 30 16.18 -0.94 33.48
C PHE A 30 16.28 -1.93 34.64
N VAL A 31 17.39 -2.65 34.76
CA VAL A 31 17.62 -3.61 35.87
C VAL A 31 18.45 -3.05 37.02
N SER A 32 18.72 -1.75 37.03
CA SER A 32 19.57 -1.10 38.04
C SER A 32 19.07 -1.22 39.48
N LYS A 33 17.77 -1.46 39.67
CA LYS A 33 17.17 -1.73 40.99
C LYS A 33 17.46 -3.13 41.50
N ASP A 34 17.68 -4.08 40.58
CA ASP A 34 17.85 -5.50 40.89
C ASP A 34 19.31 -5.94 40.90
N MET A 35 20.18 -5.26 40.16
CA MET A 35 21.61 -5.59 40.05
C MET A 35 22.49 -4.38 39.69
N SER A 36 23.79 -4.47 39.99
CA SER A 36 24.77 -3.47 39.55
C SER A 36 25.04 -3.55 38.05
N ILE A 37 25.62 -2.49 37.49
CA ILE A 37 25.94 -2.41 36.06
C ILE A 37 26.95 -3.49 35.64
N GLU A 38 27.93 -3.81 36.49
CA GLU A 38 28.92 -4.86 36.24
C GLU A 38 28.24 -6.23 36.16
N HIS A 39 27.29 -6.50 37.06
CA HIS A 39 26.53 -7.73 37.04
C HIS A 39 25.57 -7.82 35.85
N ALA A 40 25.02 -6.70 35.38
CA ALA A 40 24.22 -6.65 34.17
C ALA A 40 25.06 -7.01 32.94
N TRP A 41 26.27 -6.45 32.82
CA TRP A 41 27.19 -6.76 31.71
C TRP A 41 27.70 -8.20 31.75
N GLN A 42 28.07 -8.72 32.92
CA GLN A 42 28.43 -10.14 33.08
C GLN A 42 27.26 -11.06 32.71
N SER A 43 26.05 -10.70 33.11
CA SER A 43 24.84 -11.45 32.79
C SER A 43 24.55 -11.43 31.29
N LEU A 44 24.74 -10.28 30.63
CA LEU A 44 24.56 -10.14 29.19
C LEU A 44 25.57 -10.99 28.41
N GLU A 45 26.84 -10.95 28.82
CA GLU A 45 27.90 -11.76 28.20
C GLU A 45 27.58 -13.25 28.36
N PHE A 46 27.17 -13.68 29.55
CA PHE A 46 26.72 -15.06 29.78
C PHE A 46 25.54 -15.45 28.86
N LEU A 47 24.52 -14.61 28.73
CA LEU A 47 23.38 -14.89 27.85
C LEU A 47 23.80 -14.99 26.37
N LYS A 48 24.76 -14.15 25.95
CA LYS A 48 25.32 -14.18 24.59
C LYS A 48 26.06 -15.50 24.35
N ASP A 49 26.92 -15.91 25.29
CA ASP A 49 27.72 -17.13 25.18
C ASP A 49 26.85 -18.40 25.17
N GLN A 50 25.70 -18.36 25.85
CA GLN A 50 24.69 -19.42 25.81
C GLN A 50 23.76 -19.34 24.58
N ASN A 51 23.98 -18.40 23.66
CA ASN A 51 23.14 -18.14 22.48
C ASN A 51 21.66 -17.84 22.80
N VAL A 52 21.39 -17.32 24.01
CA VAL A 52 20.05 -16.92 24.44
C VAL A 52 19.68 -15.53 23.92
N VAL A 53 20.68 -14.69 23.70
CA VAL A 53 20.56 -13.36 23.08
C VAL A 53 21.62 -13.18 22.00
N ILE A 54 21.34 -12.32 21.03
CA ILE A 54 22.32 -11.91 20.02
C ILE A 54 22.73 -10.47 20.35
N ARG A 55 24.04 -10.21 20.29
CA ARG A 55 24.58 -8.87 20.50
C ARG A 55 25.27 -8.40 19.22
N GLU A 56 24.78 -7.31 18.65
CA GLU A 56 25.41 -6.62 17.52
C GLU A 56 25.78 -5.21 17.96
N LYS A 57 27.08 -4.94 18.13
CA LYS A 57 27.59 -3.71 18.74
C LYS A 57 27.01 -3.53 20.15
N LYS A 58 26.19 -2.49 20.37
CA LYS A 58 25.48 -2.22 21.62
C LYS A 58 24.04 -2.74 21.64
N LEU A 59 23.56 -3.27 20.53
CA LEU A 59 22.17 -3.73 20.41
C LEU A 59 22.05 -5.18 20.86
N VAL A 60 21.07 -5.46 21.70
CA VAL A 60 20.77 -6.77 22.26
C VAL A 60 19.42 -7.23 21.73
N PHE A 61 19.41 -8.41 21.11
CA PHE A 61 18.24 -8.97 20.45
C PHE A 61 17.85 -10.31 21.05
N LEU A 62 16.56 -10.60 21.02
CA LEU A 62 16.09 -11.99 21.09
C LEU A 62 16.40 -12.69 19.75
N PRO A 63 16.92 -13.93 19.73
CA PRO A 63 17.41 -14.58 18.51
C PRO A 63 16.38 -14.64 17.38
N HIS A 64 15.10 -14.87 17.70
CA HIS A 64 14.03 -14.93 16.72
C HIS A 64 13.68 -13.56 16.12
N LEU A 65 13.78 -12.46 16.89
CA LEU A 65 13.54 -11.11 16.38
C LEU A 65 14.67 -10.67 15.47
N TYR A 66 15.92 -10.93 15.87
CA TYR A 66 17.09 -10.68 15.04
C TYR A 66 17.00 -11.41 13.69
N LYS A 67 16.66 -12.70 13.74
CA LYS A 67 16.49 -13.50 12.53
C LYS A 67 15.40 -12.92 11.63
N SER A 68 14.22 -12.61 12.18
CA SER A 68 13.14 -11.99 11.42
C SER A 68 13.58 -10.68 10.76
N GLU A 69 14.31 -9.82 11.45
CA GLU A 69 14.81 -8.56 10.89
C GLU A 69 15.79 -8.78 9.74
N LYS A 70 16.76 -9.69 9.90
CA LYS A 70 17.72 -10.03 8.83
C LYS A 70 17.03 -10.70 7.65
N ASP A 71 16.10 -11.61 7.90
CA ASP A 71 15.34 -12.31 6.86
C ASP A 71 14.50 -11.30 6.05
N ILE A 72 13.79 -10.37 6.71
CA ILE A 72 13.02 -9.30 6.04
C ILE A 72 13.95 -8.45 5.16
N ALA A 73 15.08 -8.00 5.69
CA ALA A 73 16.04 -7.20 4.93
C ALA A 73 16.60 -7.96 3.71
N MET A 74 16.92 -9.25 3.90
CA MET A 74 17.40 -10.13 2.83
C MET A 74 16.35 -10.31 1.74
N TYR A 75 15.10 -10.63 2.09
CA TYR A 75 14.03 -10.84 1.10
C TYR A 75 13.70 -9.55 0.33
N ILE A 76 13.61 -8.41 1.01
CA ILE A 76 13.37 -7.13 0.34
C ILE A 76 14.54 -6.79 -0.59
N GLY A 77 15.79 -6.96 -0.12
CA GLY A 77 16.97 -6.73 -0.95
C GLY A 77 17.02 -7.64 -2.19
N GLY A 78 16.63 -8.90 -2.03
CA GLY A 78 16.52 -9.86 -3.13
C GLY A 78 15.45 -9.46 -4.15
N LEU A 79 14.28 -9.01 -3.70
CA LEU A 79 13.21 -8.52 -4.58
C LEU A 79 13.64 -7.28 -5.36
N LEU A 80 14.30 -6.31 -4.70
CA LEU A 80 14.76 -5.07 -5.34
C LEU A 80 15.91 -5.28 -6.34
N SER A 81 16.69 -6.35 -6.18
CA SER A 81 17.77 -6.69 -7.11
C SER A 81 17.26 -7.37 -8.39
N ASN A 82 15.99 -7.79 -8.42
CA ASN A 82 15.39 -8.45 -9.58
C ASN A 82 14.94 -7.43 -10.63
N GLN A 83 15.57 -7.47 -11.82
CA GLN A 83 15.31 -6.54 -12.92
C GLN A 83 14.07 -6.90 -13.76
N SER A 84 13.35 -7.98 -13.47
CA SER A 84 12.26 -8.46 -14.34
C SER A 84 10.90 -7.78 -14.10
N TRP A 85 10.80 -6.84 -13.17
CA TRP A 85 9.53 -6.18 -12.86
C TRP A 85 9.32 -4.95 -13.74
N GLN A 86 8.35 -5.03 -14.63
CA GLN A 86 7.87 -3.90 -15.40
C GLN A 86 6.41 -4.15 -15.78
N LEU A 87 5.54 -3.19 -15.48
CA LEU A 87 4.17 -3.15 -15.97
C LEU A 87 4.09 -2.09 -17.06
N ASP A 88 3.91 -2.52 -18.31
CA ASP A 88 3.85 -1.60 -19.45
C ASP A 88 2.46 -0.96 -19.56
N VAL A 89 2.31 0.22 -18.96
CA VAL A 89 1.02 0.93 -18.90
C VAL A 89 1.19 2.45 -18.94
N ASP A 90 0.29 3.11 -19.65
CA ASP A 90 0.17 4.57 -19.67
C ASP A 90 -0.61 5.05 -18.43
N VAL A 91 0.14 5.46 -17.41
CA VAL A 91 -0.40 5.92 -16.11
C VAL A 91 -1.40 7.06 -16.25
N ARG A 92 -1.15 8.02 -17.15
CA ARG A 92 -2.01 9.19 -17.33
C ARG A 92 -3.36 8.79 -17.93
N LYS A 93 -3.37 7.83 -18.87
CA LYS A 93 -4.63 7.30 -19.42
C LYS A 93 -5.48 6.65 -18.34
N ILE A 94 -4.89 5.86 -17.44
CA ILE A 94 -5.65 5.19 -16.38
C ILE A 94 -6.32 6.20 -15.43
N LEU A 95 -5.56 7.19 -14.97
CA LEU A 95 -6.08 8.18 -14.01
C LEU A 95 -7.22 9.02 -14.62
N ASN A 96 -7.07 9.44 -15.88
CA ASN A 96 -8.13 10.18 -16.59
C ASN A 96 -9.42 9.36 -16.72
N ILE A 97 -9.34 8.07 -17.08
CA ILE A 97 -10.52 7.19 -17.22
C ILE A 97 -11.23 7.02 -15.86
N SER A 98 -10.47 6.95 -14.77
CA SER A 98 -11.02 6.79 -13.42
C SER A 98 -11.82 8.00 -12.93
N GLU A 99 -11.46 9.21 -13.38
CA GLU A 99 -12.16 10.45 -13.03
C GLU A 99 -13.45 10.62 -13.84
N THR A 100 -13.42 10.33 -15.15
CA THR A 100 -14.63 10.40 -16.00
C THR A 100 -15.70 9.39 -15.55
N SER A 101 -15.30 8.23 -15.03
CA SER A 101 -16.23 7.26 -14.44
C SER A 101 -16.88 7.74 -13.15
N ARG A 102 -16.26 8.67 -12.40
CA ARG A 102 -16.84 9.24 -11.17
C ARG A 102 -17.88 10.32 -11.48
N GLU A 103 -17.64 11.15 -12.48
CA GLU A 103 -18.59 12.20 -12.91
C GLU A 103 -19.93 11.64 -13.43
N MET A 104 -19.94 10.42 -13.98
CA MET A 104 -21.19 9.76 -14.41
C MET A 104 -22.04 9.21 -13.26
N VAL A 105 -21.45 8.95 -12.08
CA VAL A 105 -22.18 8.37 -10.94
C VAL A 105 -22.81 9.46 -10.06
N ASP A 106 -22.15 10.60 -9.89
CA ASP A 106 -22.69 11.73 -9.10
C ASP A 106 -23.85 12.47 -9.80
N ASN A 107 -23.99 12.34 -11.13
CA ASN A 107 -25.07 12.99 -11.88
C ASN A 107 -26.44 12.27 -11.82
N LYS A 108 -26.57 11.18 -11.04
CA LYS A 108 -27.84 10.40 -10.96
C LYS A 108 -28.59 10.49 -9.62
N MET A 109 -28.10 11.27 -8.66
CA MET A 109 -28.84 11.57 -7.43
C MET A 109 -28.86 13.09 -7.25
N ASN A 110 -29.94 13.74 -7.67
CA ASN A 110 -30.55 14.94 -7.04
C ASN A 110 -31.65 15.53 -7.93
N VAL A 111 -32.77 14.82 -8.11
CA VAL A 111 -34.07 15.46 -8.38
C VAL A 111 -35.17 14.63 -7.72
N THR A 112 -35.44 14.89 -6.44
CA THR A 112 -36.81 14.98 -5.93
C THR A 112 -36.87 15.83 -4.67
N GLN A 113 -37.61 16.93 -4.76
CA GLN A 113 -37.91 17.88 -3.69
C GLN A 113 -39.31 17.55 -3.15
N ALA A 114 -39.45 17.43 -1.83
CA ALA A 114 -40.70 17.59 -1.05
C ALA A 114 -40.28 17.59 0.44
N HIS A 115 -40.02 18.74 1.06
CA HIS A 115 -40.99 19.62 1.72
C HIS A 115 -41.77 18.90 2.83
N GLU A 116 -41.35 19.09 4.08
CA GLU A 116 -42.24 19.21 5.23
C GLU A 116 -41.50 19.91 6.38
N MET A 117 -42.22 20.84 6.98
CA MET A 117 -41.77 21.89 7.89
C MET A 117 -42.47 21.64 9.20
N GLU A 118 -41.75 21.56 10.33
CA GLU A 118 -42.36 21.90 11.62
C GLU A 118 -41.34 22.43 12.62
N HIS A 119 -41.79 23.51 13.24
CA HIS A 119 -41.16 24.41 14.20
C HIS A 119 -40.97 23.73 15.57
N LEU A 120 -39.99 24.20 16.36
CA LEU A 120 -40.20 24.83 17.68
C LEU A 120 -38.87 25.27 18.32
N LYS A 121 -38.84 26.55 18.70
CA LYS A 121 -37.79 27.26 19.46
C LYS A 121 -37.94 26.99 20.95
N GLU A 122 -36.85 27.04 21.73
CA GLU A 122 -36.78 27.88 22.96
C GLU A 122 -35.35 28.07 23.54
N ASN A 123 -34.90 29.34 23.59
CA ASN A 123 -34.14 30.13 24.61
C ASN A 123 -33.12 29.42 25.54
N SER A 124 -31.92 29.92 25.90
CA SER A 124 -31.39 31.28 26.19
C SER A 124 -29.83 31.20 26.46
N PRO A 125 -29.08 32.20 27.00
CA PRO A 125 -27.94 32.85 26.31
C PRO A 125 -26.59 32.82 27.09
N ASP A 126 -25.64 33.70 26.70
CA ASP A 126 -24.34 34.09 27.32
C ASP A 126 -23.09 33.27 26.96
N ASN A 127 -21.89 33.81 26.69
CA ASN A 127 -21.38 35.17 26.47
C ASN A 127 -19.88 35.08 26.00
N HIS A 128 -19.38 36.15 25.37
CA HIS A 128 -17.96 36.58 25.18
C HIS A 128 -17.15 36.23 23.90
N ASN A 129 -17.01 37.29 23.06
CA ASN A 129 -15.79 37.94 22.49
C ASN A 129 -14.68 37.09 21.81
N CYS A 130 -14.00 37.50 20.74
CA CYS A 130 -13.93 38.76 19.98
C CYS A 130 -13.20 38.48 18.63
N GLU A 131 -13.69 39.12 17.57
CA GLU A 131 -13.03 39.69 16.38
C GLU A 131 -11.76 39.05 15.76
N ASN A 132 -11.79 38.86 14.43
CA ASN A 132 -11.08 39.75 13.49
C ASN A 132 -11.54 39.57 12.03
N HIS A 133 -12.22 40.61 11.54
CA HIS A 133 -12.25 41.20 10.20
C HIS A 133 -11.89 40.39 8.92
N PHE A 134 -12.95 40.16 8.14
CA PHE A 134 -13.16 40.28 6.68
C PHE A 134 -12.26 41.29 5.92
N PRO A 135 -12.01 41.15 4.58
CA PRO A 135 -13.08 41.35 3.60
C PRO A 135 -13.16 40.40 2.39
N GLU A 136 -14.42 40.16 2.03
CA GLU A 136 -14.93 39.85 0.70
C GLU A 136 -14.29 40.70 -0.42
N LYS A 137 -14.04 40.04 -1.55
CA LYS A 137 -14.31 40.62 -2.87
C LYS A 137 -14.91 39.55 -3.77
N GLU A 138 -16.19 39.73 -4.09
CA GLU A 138 -16.92 39.15 -5.23
C GLU A 138 -16.09 39.34 -6.52
N VAL A 139 -15.77 38.31 -7.30
CA VAL A 139 -16.62 37.54 -8.23
C VAL A 139 -17.35 38.42 -9.25
N ALA A 140 -16.70 38.65 -10.39
CA ALA A 140 -17.37 38.71 -11.70
C ALA A 140 -16.35 38.50 -12.84
N SER A 141 -16.31 37.30 -13.40
CA SER A 141 -16.18 37.09 -14.85
C SER A 141 -16.34 35.60 -15.17
N MET A 142 -17.53 35.27 -15.64
CA MET A 142 -17.81 34.01 -16.31
C MET A 142 -17.02 33.95 -17.61
N SER A 143 -16.11 32.99 -17.74
CA SER A 143 -15.81 32.38 -19.03
C SER A 143 -15.52 30.91 -18.78
N GLY A 144 -16.38 30.05 -19.35
CA GLY A 144 -16.29 28.61 -19.21
C GLY A 144 -14.96 28.12 -19.77
N THR A 145 -14.16 27.54 -18.90
CA THR A 145 -13.17 26.53 -19.29
C THR A 145 -13.62 25.28 -18.56
N GLN A 146 -14.01 24.24 -19.30
CA GLN A 146 -14.04 22.89 -18.74
C GLN A 146 -12.64 22.64 -18.20
N SER A 147 -12.45 22.79 -16.88
CA SER A 147 -11.18 22.48 -16.26
C SER A 147 -11.00 20.98 -16.43
N LYS A 148 -10.21 20.59 -17.42
CA LYS A 148 -9.62 19.26 -17.47
C LYS A 148 -9.02 19.02 -16.09
N ALA A 149 -9.65 18.17 -15.29
CA ALA A 149 -9.24 17.93 -13.91
C ALA A 149 -7.74 17.60 -13.96
N GLU A 150 -6.95 18.42 -13.27
CA GLU A 150 -5.51 18.23 -13.25
C GLU A 150 -5.25 16.99 -12.41
N VAL A 151 -4.77 15.93 -13.06
CA VAL A 151 -4.48 14.66 -12.40
C VAL A 151 -3.49 14.89 -11.27
N ASP A 152 -3.83 14.41 -10.07
CA ASP A 152 -3.00 14.49 -8.88
C ASP A 152 -1.59 13.91 -9.13
N LEU A 153 -0.57 14.78 -9.04
CA LEU A 153 0.82 14.44 -9.32
C LEU A 153 1.34 13.32 -8.41
N ASP A 154 0.94 13.30 -7.14
CA ASP A 154 1.39 12.26 -6.20
C ASP A 154 0.83 10.90 -6.59
N GLN A 155 -0.38 10.86 -7.15
CA GLN A 155 -1.00 9.63 -7.66
C GLN A 155 -0.30 9.13 -8.93
N VAL A 156 0.10 10.03 -9.83
CA VAL A 156 0.89 9.69 -11.02
C VAL A 156 2.22 9.07 -10.59
N ILE A 157 2.97 9.74 -9.72
CA ILE A 157 4.26 9.25 -9.22
C ILE A 157 4.09 7.89 -8.54
N ALA A 158 3.05 7.72 -7.71
CA ALA A 158 2.78 6.45 -7.05
C ALA A 158 2.53 5.32 -8.07
N MET A 159 1.73 5.55 -9.11
CA MET A 159 1.47 4.55 -10.15
C MET A 159 2.70 4.23 -10.99
N GLU A 160 3.49 5.22 -11.38
CA GLU A 160 4.77 5.01 -12.06
C GLU A 160 5.72 4.16 -11.22
N LYS A 161 5.76 4.40 -9.90
CA LYS A 161 6.54 3.58 -8.96
C LYS A 161 6.04 2.14 -8.88
N ILE A 162 4.73 1.91 -8.82
CA ILE A 162 4.17 0.54 -8.87
C ILE A 162 4.59 -0.17 -10.16
N CYS A 163 4.53 0.50 -11.30
CA CYS A 163 4.87 -0.10 -12.60
C CYS A 163 6.36 -0.41 -12.76
N SER A 164 7.24 0.33 -12.08
CA SER A 164 8.70 0.23 -12.25
C SER A 164 9.43 -0.47 -11.10
N ASN A 165 8.78 -0.73 -9.96
CA ASN A 165 9.42 -1.33 -8.78
C ASN A 165 8.66 -2.56 -8.27
N PRO A 166 9.35 -3.70 -8.04
CA PRO A 166 8.72 -4.94 -7.55
C PRO A 166 8.16 -4.79 -6.13
N VAL A 167 8.68 -3.85 -5.35
CA VAL A 167 8.19 -3.50 -4.01
C VAL A 167 7.98 -1.98 -3.99
N THR A 168 6.74 -1.55 -3.75
CA THR A 168 6.37 -0.13 -3.64
C THR A 168 5.60 0.09 -2.34
N ILE A 169 5.99 1.12 -1.57
CA ILE A 169 5.28 1.55 -0.36
C ILE A 169 4.59 2.87 -0.66
N ILE A 170 3.28 2.94 -0.39
CA ILE A 170 2.46 4.14 -0.59
C ILE A 170 1.92 4.58 0.76
N SER A 171 2.40 5.71 1.26
CA SER A 171 1.96 6.32 2.50
C SER A 171 1.09 7.55 2.23
N GLY A 172 0.13 7.83 3.11
CA GLY A 172 -0.71 9.02 3.01
C GLY A 172 -1.86 8.99 4.01
N LYS A 173 -2.45 10.15 4.29
CA LYS A 173 -3.57 10.30 5.22
C LYS A 173 -4.81 9.49 4.78
N GLY A 174 -5.75 9.27 5.69
CA GLY A 174 -7.06 8.72 5.34
C GLY A 174 -7.73 9.57 4.25
N GLY A 175 -8.38 8.95 3.27
CA GLY A 175 -9.05 9.65 2.17
C GLY A 175 -8.17 10.04 0.98
N SER A 176 -6.84 9.87 1.04
CA SER A 176 -5.92 10.27 -0.05
C SER A 176 -5.91 9.35 -1.29
N GLY A 177 -6.97 8.57 -1.54
CA GLY A 177 -7.10 7.76 -2.78
C GLY A 177 -6.16 6.55 -2.95
N LYS A 178 -5.24 6.24 -2.01
CA LYS A 178 -4.23 5.16 -2.17
C LYS A 178 -4.77 3.82 -2.66
N SER A 179 -5.84 3.30 -2.04
CA SER A 179 -6.43 2.03 -2.46
C SER A 179 -7.08 2.12 -3.83
N THR A 180 -7.62 3.29 -4.19
CA THR A 180 -8.24 3.52 -5.49
C THR A 180 -7.19 3.45 -6.59
N ILE A 181 -6.05 4.14 -6.47
CA ILE A 181 -5.03 4.13 -7.52
C ILE A 181 -4.50 2.72 -7.80
N VAL A 182 -4.28 1.92 -6.74
CA VAL A 182 -3.85 0.52 -6.85
C VAL A 182 -4.93 -0.31 -7.53
N SER A 183 -6.19 -0.15 -7.12
CA SER A 183 -7.32 -0.90 -7.69
C SER A 183 -7.55 -0.57 -9.16
N CYS A 184 -7.49 0.72 -9.53
CA CYS A 184 -7.66 1.20 -10.90
C CYS A 184 -6.58 0.65 -11.83
N LEU A 185 -5.31 0.69 -11.40
CA LEU A 185 -4.19 0.12 -12.16
C LEU A 185 -4.40 -1.37 -12.46
N PHE A 186 -4.63 -2.18 -11.41
CA PHE A 186 -4.76 -3.62 -11.58
C PHE A 186 -6.05 -4.04 -12.29
N ARG A 187 -7.13 -3.25 -12.18
CA ARG A 187 -8.35 -3.45 -12.97
C ARG A 187 -8.10 -3.17 -14.44
N HIS A 188 -7.41 -2.09 -14.76
CA HIS A 188 -7.04 -1.75 -16.13
C HIS A 188 -6.16 -2.84 -16.76
N LEU A 189 -5.14 -3.29 -16.03
CA LEU A 189 -4.27 -4.38 -16.47
C LEU A 189 -5.04 -5.68 -16.76
N LYS A 190 -5.97 -6.08 -15.88
CA LYS A 190 -6.82 -7.25 -16.11
C LYS A 190 -7.77 -7.07 -17.31
N GLN A 191 -8.19 -5.84 -17.59
CA GLN A 191 -9.03 -5.55 -18.75
C GLN A 191 -8.24 -5.64 -20.05
N MET A 192 -7.04 -5.06 -20.09
CA MET A 192 -6.11 -5.18 -21.21
C MET A 192 -5.78 -6.65 -21.52
N GLU A 193 -5.57 -7.47 -20.49
CA GLU A 193 -5.31 -8.91 -20.65
C GLU A 193 -6.45 -9.63 -21.39
N LYS A 194 -7.71 -9.33 -21.03
CA LYS A 194 -8.89 -9.89 -21.70
C LYS A 194 -9.02 -9.41 -23.15
N GLU A 195 -8.71 -8.15 -23.42
CA GLU A 195 -8.77 -7.58 -24.77
C GLU A 195 -7.71 -8.21 -25.68
N VAL A 196 -6.50 -8.44 -25.16
CA VAL A 196 -5.44 -9.14 -25.90
C VAL A 196 -5.83 -10.60 -26.16
N GLU A 197 -6.42 -11.29 -25.17
CA GLU A 197 -6.92 -12.65 -25.35
C GLU A 197 -8.04 -12.73 -26.40
N ALA A 198 -8.99 -11.81 -26.37
CA ALA A 198 -10.06 -11.73 -27.36
C ALA A 198 -9.51 -11.45 -28.76
N ALA A 199 -8.62 -10.46 -28.92
CA ALA A 199 -8.01 -10.13 -30.20
C ALA A 199 -7.16 -11.28 -30.76
N SER A 200 -6.48 -12.04 -29.89
CA SER A 200 -5.73 -13.23 -30.30
C SER A 200 -6.66 -14.33 -30.81
N LYS A 201 -7.79 -14.54 -30.13
CA LYS A 201 -8.81 -15.52 -30.55
C LYS A 201 -9.48 -15.11 -31.87
N ASP A 202 -9.82 -13.84 -32.04
CA ASP A 202 -10.39 -13.31 -33.28
C ASP A 202 -9.41 -13.49 -34.45
N PHE A 203 -8.10 -13.28 -34.22
CA PHE A 203 -7.08 -13.48 -35.25
C PHE A 203 -6.89 -14.96 -35.62
N GLU A 204 -6.95 -15.88 -34.64
CA GLU A 204 -6.92 -17.33 -34.90
C GLU A 204 -8.16 -17.78 -35.69
N GLU A 205 -9.35 -17.26 -35.36
CA GLU A 205 -10.60 -17.57 -36.08
C GLU A 205 -10.59 -17.01 -37.53
N ASP A 206 -9.98 -15.84 -37.76
CA ASP A 206 -9.82 -15.27 -39.11
C ASP A 206 -8.82 -16.05 -39.98
N LEU A 207 -7.81 -16.71 -39.38
CA LEU A 207 -6.85 -17.56 -40.10
C LEU A 207 -7.44 -18.93 -40.47
N ASP A 208 -8.32 -19.48 -39.65
CA ASP A 208 -9.08 -20.72 -39.94
C ASP A 208 -10.16 -20.52 -41.02
N ALA A 209 -10.38 -19.29 -41.50
CA ALA A 209 -11.37 -18.96 -42.53
C ALA A 209 -10.88 -19.11 -43.99
N SER A 210 -9.67 -19.67 -44.25
CA SER A 210 -9.23 -19.95 -45.63
C SER A 210 -8.66 -21.36 -45.85
N GLU A 211 -9.52 -22.27 -46.31
CA GLU A 211 -9.09 -23.47 -47.03
C GLU A 211 -8.72 -23.11 -48.49
N GLU A 212 -7.59 -22.43 -48.76
CA GLU A 212 -6.96 -22.53 -50.10
C GLU A 212 -5.51 -22.03 -50.27
N TRP A 213 -4.60 -22.14 -49.29
CA TRP A 213 -3.16 -21.96 -49.57
C TRP A 213 -2.27 -22.94 -48.78
N ASN A 214 -2.45 -24.23 -49.02
CA ASN A 214 -1.42 -25.22 -48.67
C ASN A 214 -0.33 -25.21 -49.75
N THR A 215 0.76 -24.46 -49.55
CA THR A 215 2.05 -24.87 -50.12
C THR A 215 3.26 -24.29 -49.38
N PHE A 216 4.04 -25.22 -48.82
CA PHE A 216 5.45 -25.16 -48.43
C PHE A 216 5.82 -24.97 -46.94
N ASP A 217 6.51 -26.03 -46.48
CA ASP A 217 7.41 -26.21 -45.35
C ASP A 217 6.87 -26.29 -43.91
N HIS A 218 6.65 -27.55 -43.53
CA HIS A 218 6.81 -28.10 -42.19
C HIS A 218 8.16 -27.72 -41.56
N HIS A 219 8.19 -26.68 -40.73
CA HIS A 219 8.92 -26.70 -39.45
C HIS A 219 8.48 -25.54 -38.54
N TRP A 220 7.18 -25.44 -38.22
CA TRP A 220 6.74 -24.65 -37.08
C TRP A 220 6.77 -25.56 -35.86
N GLU A 221 7.97 -25.83 -35.35
CA GLU A 221 8.08 -26.12 -33.93
C GLU A 221 7.51 -24.90 -33.23
N SER A 222 6.29 -25.07 -32.76
CA SER A 222 5.50 -24.08 -32.06
C SER A 222 6.16 -23.77 -30.74
N ASP A 223 7.21 -22.95 -30.79
CA ASP A 223 7.67 -22.15 -29.66
C ASP A 223 6.73 -20.94 -29.50
N ASN A 224 5.42 -21.16 -29.69
CA ASN A 224 4.34 -20.26 -29.30
C ASN A 224 4.15 -20.32 -27.76
N MET A 225 5.27 -20.44 -27.04
CA MET A 225 5.39 -20.03 -25.65
C MET A 225 5.58 -18.51 -25.62
N TYR A 226 4.67 -17.75 -26.25
CA TYR A 226 4.30 -16.47 -25.65
C TYR A 226 3.68 -16.85 -24.31
N THR A 227 4.53 -16.95 -23.29
CA THR A 227 4.15 -17.30 -21.94
C THR A 227 3.12 -16.28 -21.49
N LYS A 228 1.85 -16.66 -21.66
CA LYS A 228 0.67 -15.93 -21.23
C LYS A 228 0.76 -15.82 -19.72
N ARG A 229 1.47 -14.80 -19.25
CA ARG A 229 1.58 -14.47 -17.83
C ARG A 229 0.24 -13.89 -17.43
N PHE A 230 -0.65 -14.75 -16.96
CA PHE A 230 -1.90 -14.30 -16.40
C PHE A 230 -1.63 -13.43 -15.17
N LEU A 231 -2.18 -12.21 -15.15
CA LEU A 231 -1.95 -11.30 -14.05
C LEU A 231 -2.86 -11.66 -12.86
N ASN A 232 -2.32 -12.48 -11.97
CA ASN A 232 -2.99 -12.86 -10.73
C ASN A 232 -2.77 -11.82 -9.64
N VAL A 233 -3.82 -11.04 -9.35
CA VAL A 233 -3.81 -9.98 -8.33
C VAL A 233 -4.51 -10.47 -7.07
N LEU A 234 -3.78 -10.48 -5.95
CA LEU A 234 -4.30 -10.80 -4.62
C LEU A 234 -4.29 -9.55 -3.73
N PHE A 235 -5.46 -9.14 -3.25
CA PHE A 235 -5.61 -8.06 -2.28
C PHE A 235 -5.67 -8.62 -0.86
N THR A 236 -4.80 -8.15 0.04
CA THR A 236 -4.74 -8.61 1.44
C THR A 236 -4.65 -7.45 2.42
N ALA A 237 -5.04 -7.70 3.66
CA ALA A 237 -4.95 -6.75 4.76
C ALA A 237 -4.68 -7.49 6.09
N PRO A 238 -4.06 -6.83 7.09
CA PRO A 238 -3.68 -7.49 8.35
C PRO A 238 -4.86 -7.89 9.24
N THR A 239 -6.07 -7.33 9.03
CA THR A 239 -7.27 -7.65 9.81
C THR A 239 -8.46 -7.95 8.89
N GLY A 240 -9.39 -8.79 9.37
CA GLY A 240 -10.59 -9.15 8.61
C GLY A 240 -11.44 -7.95 8.20
N ARG A 241 -11.63 -6.97 9.11
CA ARG A 241 -12.36 -5.74 8.81
C ARG A 241 -11.69 -4.92 7.69
N ALA A 242 -10.36 -4.81 7.73
CA ALA A 242 -9.63 -4.11 6.68
C ALA A 242 -9.70 -4.87 5.34
N ALA A 243 -9.66 -6.20 5.37
CA ALA A 243 -9.81 -7.04 4.17
C ALA A 243 -11.20 -6.92 3.55
N SER A 244 -12.26 -6.91 4.36
CA SER A 244 -13.64 -6.66 3.89
C SER A 244 -13.76 -5.28 3.22
N LEU A 245 -13.26 -4.22 3.85
CA LEU A 245 -13.26 -2.87 3.26
C LEU A 245 -12.42 -2.78 1.97
N LEU A 246 -11.29 -3.49 1.91
CA LEU A 246 -10.46 -3.57 0.72
C LEU A 246 -11.22 -4.26 -0.41
N SER A 247 -11.96 -5.35 -0.12
CA SER A 247 -12.75 -6.09 -1.11
C SER A 247 -13.90 -5.26 -1.68
N GLU A 248 -14.53 -4.41 -0.86
CA GLU A 248 -15.62 -3.52 -1.29
C GLU A 248 -15.11 -2.45 -2.27
N LYS A 249 -13.92 -1.91 -2.03
CA LYS A 249 -13.31 -0.86 -2.86
C LYS A 249 -12.61 -1.35 -4.11
N THR A 250 -12.27 -2.65 -4.18
CA THR A 250 -11.51 -3.25 -5.27
C THR A 250 -12.38 -3.95 -6.30
N LYS A 251 -13.59 -4.42 -5.90
CA LYS A 251 -14.63 -4.90 -6.82
C LYS A 251 -15.10 -3.80 -7.76
#